data_AF-A0A9E2UA97-F1
#
_entry.id   AF-A0A9E2UA97-F1
#
_cell.length_a   1.000
_cell.length_b   1.000
_cell.length_c   1.000
_cell.angle_alpha   90.00
_cell.angle_beta   90.00
_cell.angle_gamma   90.00
#
_symmetry.space_group_name_H-M   'P 1'
#
loop_
_entity.id
_entity.type
_entity.pdbx_description
1 polymer ?
#
loop_
_entity_poly.entity_id
_entity_poly.type
_entity_poly.pdbx_seq_one_letter_code
_entity_poly.pdbx_strand_id
1 'polypeptide(L)'
;MTTAALGAEVLDRCLRRSRTPRGILPGTSLKFQRELARTIAAAWLLATGSDYRYRRTEGPPRRRSTQRMHRYVDALIRLSTRQAGVRLRLMEVLHLLRPPSTLFGPGVLGPLAWDWLTSGAAE
;
A
#
# COMPACT_ATOMS: atom_id res chain seq x y z
N MET A 1 -8.64 8.89 5.59
CA MET A 1 -8.18 10.22 6.02
C MET A 1 -6.84 10.60 5.39
N THR A 2 -5.78 9.79 5.51
CA THR A 2 -4.46 10.10 4.92
C THR A 2 -4.49 10.37 3.41
N THR A 3 -5.24 9.57 2.63
CA THR A 3 -5.39 9.78 1.18
C THR A 3 -6.07 11.10 0.83
N ALA A 4 -7.02 11.56 1.65
CA ALA A 4 -7.69 12.85 1.45
C ALA A 4 -6.74 14.01 1.74
N ALA A 5 -5.95 13.94 2.83
CA ALA A 5 -4.93 14.92 3.15
C ALA A 5 -3.87 15.03 2.03
N LEU A 6 -3.33 13.89 1.58
CA LEU A 6 -2.41 13.83 0.44
C LEU A 6 -3.03 14.41 -0.83
N GLY A 7 -4.31 14.15 -1.08
CA GLY A 7 -5.03 14.70 -2.22
C GLY A 7 -5.17 16.23 -2.14
N ALA A 8 -5.45 16.78 -0.96
CA ALA A 8 -5.52 18.22 -0.74
C ALA A 8 -4.16 18.89 -0.98
N GLU A 9 -3.06 18.30 -0.52
CA GLU A 9 -1.71 18.82 -0.79
C GLU A 9 -1.36 18.80 -2.29
N VAL A 10 -1.71 17.72 -3.00
CA VAL A 10 -1.51 17.62 -4.45
C VAL A 10 -2.33 18.69 -5.17
N LEU A 11 -3.58 18.91 -4.76
CA LEU A 11 -4.45 19.92 -5.33
C LEU A 11 -3.88 21.34 -5.12
N ASP A 12 -3.47 21.68 -3.90
CA ASP A 12 -2.87 23.00 -3.58
C ASP A 12 -1.62 23.26 -4.45
N ARG A 13 -0.69 22.30 -4.53
CA ARG A 13 0.50 22.41 -5.39
C ARG A 13 0.13 22.60 -6.86
N CYS A 14 -0.86 21.87 -7.35
CA CYS A 14 -1.30 21.96 -8.74
C CYS A 14 -1.90 23.34 -9.05
N LEU A 15 -2.77 23.84 -8.17
CA LEU A 15 -3.39 25.16 -8.32
C LEU A 15 -2.35 26.28 -8.27
N ARG A 16 -1.36 26.21 -7.38
CA ARG A 16 -0.27 27.21 -7.31
C ARG A 16 0.55 27.25 -8.60
N ARG A 17 0.86 26.10 -9.20
CA ARG A 17 1.64 26.02 -10.45
C ARG A 17 0.86 26.46 -11.68
N SER A 18 -0.45 26.28 -11.67
CA SER A 18 -1.31 26.52 -12.84
C SER A 18 -2.01 27.87 -12.85
N ARG A 19 -1.86 28.68 -11.80
CA ARG A 19 -2.51 29.98 -11.69
C ARG A 19 -1.77 31.02 -12.54
N THR A 20 -2.51 31.73 -13.38
CA THR A 20 -2.02 32.85 -14.19
C THR A 20 -2.93 34.07 -13.97
N PRO A 21 -2.49 35.28 -14.37
CA PRO A 21 -3.35 36.47 -14.31
C PRO A 21 -4.67 36.32 -15.10
N ARG A 22 -4.70 35.42 -16.09
CA ARG A 22 -5.88 35.15 -16.94
C ARG A 22 -6.73 33.96 -16.49
N GLY A 23 -6.40 33.32 -15.35
CA GLY A 23 -7.11 32.15 -14.82
C GLY A 23 -6.23 30.91 -14.69
N ILE A 24 -6.85 29.73 -14.69
CA ILE A 24 -6.15 28.43 -14.55
C ILE A 24 -5.72 27.93 -15.95
N LEU A 25 -4.47 27.48 -16.07
CA LEU A 25 -3.97 26.89 -17.31
C LEU A 25 -4.83 25.71 -17.78
N PRO A 26 -5.12 25.60 -19.08
CA PRO A 26 -5.80 24.43 -19.63
C PRO A 26 -5.00 23.14 -19.38
N GLY A 27 -5.71 22.03 -19.18
CA GLY A 27 -5.10 20.72 -18.88
C GLY A 27 -4.66 20.53 -17.42
N THR A 28 -4.88 21.52 -16.54
CA THR A 28 -4.57 21.41 -15.11
C THR A 28 -5.32 20.26 -14.44
N SER A 29 -6.60 20.04 -14.78
CA SER A 29 -7.39 18.94 -14.22
C SER A 29 -6.80 17.57 -14.51
N LEU A 30 -6.33 17.33 -15.75
CA LEU A 30 -5.72 16.05 -16.12
C LEU A 30 -4.36 15.86 -15.45
N LYS A 31 -3.56 16.93 -15.32
CA LYS A 31 -2.29 16.90 -14.58
C LYS A 31 -2.51 16.58 -13.11
N PHE A 32 -3.48 17.24 -12.47
CA PHE A 32 -3.90 16.97 -11.10
C PHE A 32 -4.30 15.50 -10.91
N GLN A 33 -5.20 14.97 -11.75
CA GLN A 33 -5.67 13.59 -11.63
C GLN A 33 -4.54 12.57 -11.79
N ARG A 34 -3.59 12.81 -12.71
CA ARG A 34 -2.41 11.95 -12.88
C ARG A 34 -1.47 11.99 -11.68
N GLU A 35 -1.21 13.17 -11.11
CA GLU A 35 -0.39 13.30 -9.91
C GLU A 35 -1.08 12.65 -8.71
N LEU A 36 -2.38 12.92 -8.50
CA LEU A 36 -3.18 12.32 -7.45
C LEU A 36 -3.13 10.79 -7.54
N ALA A 37 -3.44 10.22 -8.70
CA ALA A 37 -3.45 8.78 -8.92
C ALA A 37 -2.12 8.11 -8.54
N ARG A 38 -0.98 8.76 -8.85
CA ARG A 38 0.34 8.27 -8.44
C ARG A 38 0.55 8.35 -6.94
N THR A 39 0.17 9.47 -6.31
CA THR A 39 0.32 9.68 -4.86
C THR A 39 -0.49 8.68 -4.04
N ILE A 40 -1.72 8.37 -4.45
CA ILE A 40 -2.60 7.44 -3.71
C ILE A 40 -2.52 6.00 -4.22
N ALA A 41 -1.65 5.69 -5.18
CA ALA A 41 -1.53 4.35 -5.77
C ALA A 41 -1.24 3.27 -4.73
N ALA A 42 -0.36 3.54 -3.77
CA ALA A 42 -0.03 2.59 -2.70
C ALA A 42 -1.24 2.28 -1.82
N ALA A 43 -2.03 3.30 -1.47
CA ALA A 43 -3.24 3.12 -0.68
C ALA A 43 -4.28 2.27 -1.43
N TRP A 44 -4.49 2.55 -2.72
CA TRP A 44 -5.37 1.75 -3.58
C TRP A 44 -4.90 0.30 -3.72
N LEU A 45 -3.60 0.08 -3.89
CA LEU A 45 -3.03 -1.27 -3.96
C LEU A 45 -3.28 -2.07 -2.68
N LEU A 46 -3.07 -1.45 -1.52
CA LEU A 46 -3.30 -2.10 -0.22
C LEU A 46 -4.78 -2.41 0.00
N ALA A 47 -5.68 -1.48 -0.33
CA ALA A 47 -7.12 -1.67 -0.18
C ALA A 47 -7.69 -2.74 -1.13
N THR A 48 -7.36 -2.65 -2.42
CA THR A 48 -7.91 -3.57 -3.44
C THR A 48 -7.24 -4.95 -3.43
N GLY A 49 -6.02 -5.05 -2.91
CA GLY A 49 -5.32 -6.33 -2.76
C GLY A 49 -6.06 -7.31 -1.85
N SER A 50 -6.75 -6.81 -0.82
CA SER A 50 -7.63 -7.62 0.02
C SER A 50 -8.96 -8.00 -0.64
N ASP A 51 -9.47 -7.18 -1.56
CA ASP A 51 -10.75 -7.45 -2.23
C ASP A 51 -10.67 -8.72 -3.08
N TYR A 52 -9.49 -9.03 -3.62
CA TYR A 52 -9.24 -10.31 -4.28
C TYR A 52 -9.44 -11.53 -3.40
N ARG A 53 -9.73 -11.41 -2.10
CA ARG A 53 -10.13 -12.54 -1.23
C ARG A 53 -11.58 -12.97 -1.47
N TYR A 54 -12.45 -12.07 -1.93
CA TYR A 54 -13.85 -12.35 -2.19
C TYR A 54 -14.06 -12.92 -3.60
N ARG A 55 -14.92 -13.95 -3.72
CA ARG A 55 -15.15 -14.63 -5.02
C ARG A 55 -15.89 -13.77 -6.04
N ARG A 56 -16.67 -12.79 -5.58
CA ARG A 56 -17.49 -11.91 -6.43
C ARG A 56 -16.76 -10.64 -6.88
N THR A 57 -15.48 -10.47 -6.51
CA THR A 57 -14.70 -9.30 -6.88
C THR A 57 -14.47 -9.28 -8.39
N GLU A 58 -14.93 -8.22 -9.03
CA GLU A 58 -14.70 -7.98 -10.45
C GLU A 58 -13.26 -7.52 -10.70
N GLY A 59 -12.61 -8.10 -11.71
CA GLY A 59 -11.24 -7.78 -12.06
C GLY A 59 -10.55 -8.91 -12.83
N PRO A 60 -9.27 -8.72 -13.20
CA PRO A 60 -8.44 -9.76 -13.79
C PRO A 60 -8.52 -11.09 -13.02
N PRO A 61 -8.46 -12.25 -13.71
CA PRO A 61 -8.60 -13.54 -13.07
C PRO A 61 -7.55 -13.73 -11.97
N ARG A 62 -7.98 -14.30 -10.84
CA ARG A 62 -7.14 -14.59 -9.68
C ARG A 62 -5.96 -15.48 -10.10
N ARG A 63 -4.75 -14.94 -10.03
CA ARG A 63 -3.52 -15.67 -10.36
C ARG A 63 -3.02 -16.44 -9.13
N ARG A 64 -2.30 -17.55 -9.35
CA ARG A 64 -1.62 -18.29 -8.27
C ARG A 64 -0.66 -17.40 -7.47
N SER A 65 -0.09 -16.37 -8.09
CA SER A 65 0.74 -15.37 -7.42
C SER A 65 -0.03 -14.58 -6.35
N THR A 66 -1.27 -14.18 -6.63
CA THR A 66 -2.14 -13.48 -5.67
C THR A 66 -2.41 -14.33 -4.44
N GLN A 67 -2.64 -15.64 -4.64
CA GLN A 67 -2.85 -16.55 -3.51
C GLN A 67 -1.60 -16.72 -2.65
N ARG A 68 -0.40 -16.79 -3.25
CA ARG A 68 0.87 -16.80 -2.49
C ARG A 68 1.06 -15.50 -1.70
N MET A 69 0.75 -14.36 -2.31
CA MET A 69 0.80 -13.06 -1.65
C MET A 69 -0.12 -13.00 -0.44
N HIS A 70 -1.36 -13.51 -0.54
CA HIS A 70 -2.28 -13.56 0.60
C HIS A 70 -1.73 -14.41 1.75
N ARG A 71 -1.14 -15.59 1.47
CA ARG A 71 -0.51 -16.41 2.53
C ARG A 71 0.65 -15.69 3.21
N TYR A 72 1.47 -14.98 2.43
CA TYR A 72 2.56 -14.17 2.96
C TYR A 72 2.03 -13.07 3.89
N VAL A 73 1.00 -12.33 3.46
CA VAL A 73 0.37 -11.29 4.27
C VAL A 73 -0.27 -11.87 5.54
N ASP A 74 -0.90 -13.04 5.47
CA ASP A 74 -1.48 -13.70 6.65
C ASP A 74 -0.40 -14.08 7.67
N ALA A 75 0.73 -14.64 7.20
CA ALA A 75 1.89 -14.94 8.05
C ALA A 75 2.50 -13.67 8.66
N LEU A 76 2.61 -12.59 7.87
CA LEU A 76 3.08 -11.29 8.32
C LEU A 76 2.20 -10.70 9.42
N ILE A 77 0.89 -10.71 9.23
CA ILE A 77 -0.07 -10.20 10.22
C ILE A 77 0.02 -11.04 11.50
N ARG A 78 0.07 -12.37 11.40
CA ARG A 78 0.26 -13.25 12.56
C ARG A 78 1.55 -12.91 13.31
N LEU A 79 2.66 -12.79 12.61
CA LEU A 79 3.96 -12.45 13.21
C LEU A 79 3.95 -11.07 13.89
N SER A 80 3.24 -10.10 13.32
CA SER A 80 3.10 -8.74 13.89
C SER A 80 2.43 -8.74 15.27
N THR A 81 1.64 -9.75 15.62
CA THR A 81 1.06 -9.86 16.96
C THR A 81 2.12 -10.18 18.02
N ARG A 82 3.16 -10.92 17.64
CA ARG A 82 4.22 -11.41 18.54
C ARG A 82 5.49 -10.57 18.50
N GLN A 83 5.78 -9.91 17.38
CA GLN A 83 7.01 -9.14 17.18
C GLN A 83 6.74 -7.65 16.94
N ALA A 84 7.19 -6.81 17.89
CA ALA A 84 6.99 -5.36 17.83
C ALA A 84 7.65 -4.70 16.61
N GLY A 85 8.83 -5.16 16.18
CA GLY A 85 9.52 -4.60 15.01
C GLY A 85 8.79 -4.84 13.69
N VAL A 86 8.16 -6.01 13.53
CA VAL A 86 7.32 -6.32 12.37
C VAL A 86 6.02 -5.52 12.42
N ARG A 87 5.41 -5.41 13.60
CA ARG A 87 4.22 -4.59 13.83
C ARG A 87 4.43 -3.13 13.49
N LEU A 88 5.54 -2.53 13.92
CA LEU A 88 5.86 -1.14 13.63
C LEU A 88 5.90 -0.90 12.12
N ARG A 89 6.61 -1.76 11.37
CA ARG A 89 6.70 -1.63 9.91
C ARG A 89 5.36 -1.83 9.21
N LEU A 90 4.55 -2.77 9.68
CA LEU A 90 3.19 -2.94 9.18
C LEU A 90 2.36 -1.66 9.39
N MET A 91 2.43 -1.07 10.58
CA MET A 91 1.73 0.18 10.87
C MET A 91 2.25 1.35 10.05
N GLU A 92 3.57 1.50 9.90
CA GLU A 92 4.16 2.55 9.05
C GLU A 92 3.63 2.48 7.61
N VAL A 93 3.50 1.27 7.05
CA VAL A 93 2.98 1.06 5.70
C VAL A 93 1.48 1.33 5.63
N LEU A 94 0.69 0.84 6.59
CA LEU A 94 -0.76 1.08 6.65
C LEU A 94 -1.09 2.57 6.81
N HIS A 95 -0.23 3.33 7.48
CA HIS A 95 -0.34 4.78 7.62
C HIS A 95 0.34 5.56 6.48
N LEU A 96 0.83 4.88 5.44
CA LEU A 96 1.49 5.48 4.27
C LEU A 96 2.76 6.28 4.61
N LEU A 97 3.39 6.02 5.76
CA LEU A 97 4.67 6.61 6.16
C LEU A 97 5.84 5.96 5.42
N ARG A 98 5.67 4.70 5.01
CA ARG A 98 6.64 3.94 4.23
C ARG A 98 5.96 3.23 3.06
N PRO A 99 6.70 2.97 1.96
CA PRO A 99 6.14 2.26 0.82
C PRO A 99 5.82 0.80 1.15
N PRO A 100 4.85 0.16 0.46
CA PRO A 100 4.53 -1.26 0.65
C PRO A 100 5.71 -2.22 0.46
N SER A 101 6.73 -1.81 -0.32
CA SER A 101 7.97 -2.57 -0.51
C SER A 101 8.74 -2.81 0.79
N THR A 102 8.56 -1.97 1.81
CA THR A 102 9.20 -2.14 3.13
C THR A 102 8.80 -3.45 3.80
N LEU A 103 7.60 -3.97 3.53
CA LEU A 103 7.17 -5.27 4.08
C LEU A 103 8.00 -6.42 3.50
N PHE A 104 8.50 -6.30 2.27
CA PHE A 104 9.34 -7.30 1.63
C PHE A 104 10.85 -7.10 1.90
N GLY A 105 11.19 -6.21 2.84
CA GLY A 105 12.58 -5.97 3.24
C GLY A 105 13.12 -7.01 4.22
N PRO A 106 14.46 -7.03 4.43
CA PRO A 106 15.13 -8.01 5.31
C PRO A 106 14.63 -7.94 6.75
N GLY A 107 14.21 -6.76 7.19
CA GLY A 107 13.68 -6.58 8.53
C GLY A 107 12.40 -7.37 8.82
N VAL A 108 11.62 -7.71 7.81
CA VAL A 108 10.39 -8.49 7.94
C VAL A 108 10.61 -9.92 7.46
N LEU A 109 11.32 -10.09 6.34
CA LEU A 109 11.60 -11.42 5.79
C LEU A 109 12.46 -12.27 6.72
N GLY A 110 13.48 -11.70 7.38
CA GLY A 110 14.34 -12.44 8.30
C GLY A 110 13.56 -13.05 9.47
N PRO A 111 12.78 -12.26 10.22
CA PRO A 111 11.99 -12.80 11.31
C PRO A 111 10.88 -13.75 10.86
N LEU A 112 10.35 -13.59 9.65
CA LEU A 112 9.31 -14.45 9.09
C LEU A 112 9.88 -15.81 8.64
N ALA A 113 11.08 -15.80 8.05
CA ALA A 113 11.83 -17.03 7.76
C ALA A 113 12.20 -17.77 9.05
N TRP A 114 12.61 -17.04 10.10
CA TRP A 114 12.89 -17.62 11.41
C TRP A 114 11.65 -18.27 12.02
N ASP A 115 10.50 -17.56 12.05
CA ASP A 115 9.22 -18.10 12.55
C ASP A 115 8.82 -19.39 11.80
N TRP A 116 9.04 -19.44 10.49
CA TRP A 116 8.75 -20.63 9.68
C TRP A 116 9.70 -21.79 9.99
N LEU A 117 11.00 -21.53 10.18
CA LEU A 117 11.97 -22.55 10.57
C LEU A 117 11.63 -23.14 11.95
N THR A 118 11.26 -22.30 12.91
CA THR A 118 10.90 -22.77 14.26
C THR A 118 9.52 -23.43 14.33
N SER A 119 8.56 -22.99 13.49
CA SER A 119 7.22 -23.58 13.44
C SER A 119 7.19 -24.89 12.65
N GLY A 120 8.04 -25.04 11.63
CA GLY A 120 8.17 -26.27 10.85
C GLY A 120 8.98 -27.37 11.53
N ALA A 121 9.67 -27.07 12.63
CA ALA A 121 10.35 -28.07 13.47
C ALA A 121 9.44 -28.66 14.56
N ALA A 122 8.20 -28.17 14.67
CA ALA A 122 7.20 -28.61 15.65
C ALA A 122 6.08 -29.48 15.04
N GLU A 123 6.14 -29.78 13.74
CA GLU A 123 5.33 -30.80 13.04
C GLU A 123 6.20 -32.00 12.70
#